data_AF-A0A941F9H8-F1
#
_entry.id   AF-A0A941F9H8-F1
#
_cell.length_a   1.000
_cell.length_b   1.000
_cell.length_c   1.000
_cell.angle_alpha   90.00
_cell.angle_beta   90.00
_cell.angle_gamma   90.00
#
_symmetry.space_group_name_H-M   'P 1'
#
loop_
_entity.id
_entity.type
_entity.pdbx_description
1 polymer ?
#
loop_
_entity_poly.entity_id
_entity_poly.type
_entity_poly.pdbx_seq_one_letter_code
_entity_poly.pdbx_strand_id
1 'polypeptide(L)'
;MNDLTPFDEITAKLPQLSPFQTLWNEAEELLAAEHPEGYEVEEIGRIAFDCLPEDERPAAMDALFYCWWTALQSDRERRAAYEAMEGQR
;
A
#
# COMPACT_ATOMS: atom_id res chain seq x y z
N MET A 1 -4.66 12.43 33.85
CA MET A 1 -5.61 11.59 33.11
C MET A 1 -5.98 12.40 31.88
N ASN A 2 -5.58 11.94 30.70
CA ASN A 2 -6.01 12.57 29.46
C ASN A 2 -7.39 11.98 29.18
N ASP A 3 -8.45 12.73 29.45
CA ASP A 3 -9.82 12.31 29.12
C ASP A 3 -9.94 12.35 27.61
N LEU A 4 -9.74 11.19 26.98
CA LEU A 4 -10.04 10.98 25.58
C LEU A 4 -11.54 11.19 25.39
N THR A 5 -11.89 11.92 24.34
CA THR A 5 -13.30 12.11 24.01
C THR A 5 -13.88 10.78 23.52
N PRO A 6 -15.20 10.57 23.61
CA PRO A 6 -15.84 9.40 23.00
C PRO A 6 -15.51 9.25 21.50
N PHE A 7 -15.25 10.35 20.80
CA PHE A 7 -14.79 10.32 19.42
C PHE A 7 -13.39 9.69 19.30
N ASP A 8 -12.45 10.06 20.16
CA ASP A 8 -11.09 9.49 20.17
C ASP A 8 -11.11 7.99 20.52
N GLU A 9 -11.97 7.57 21.45
CA GLU A 9 -12.13 6.15 21.81
C GLU A 9 -12.68 5.30 20.66
N ILE A 10 -13.54 5.89 19.83
CA ILE A 10 -14.12 5.23 18.66
C ILE A 10 -13.09 5.17 17.53
N THR A 11 -12.42 6.28 17.23
CA THR A 11 -11.46 6.35 16.12
C THR A 11 -10.15 5.62 16.40
N ALA A 12 -9.74 5.46 17.67
CA ALA A 12 -8.58 4.66 18.05
C ALA A 12 -8.71 3.18 17.65
N LYS A 13 -9.93 2.67 17.44
CA LYS A 13 -10.19 1.29 16.99
C LYS A 13 -10.17 1.13 15.47
N LEU A 14 -10.18 2.25 14.74
CA LEU A 14 -10.11 2.21 13.29
C LEU A 14 -8.66 1.93 12.85
N PRO A 15 -8.46 1.19 11.75
CA PRO A 15 -7.15 1.02 11.15
C PRO A 15 -6.55 2.41 10.87
N GLN A 16 -5.39 2.68 11.44
CA GLN A 16 -4.67 3.91 11.15
C GLN A 16 -3.98 3.73 9.81
N LEU A 17 -4.50 4.39 8.78
CA LEU A 17 -3.86 4.43 7.48
C LEU A 17 -2.72 5.45 7.51
N SER A 18 -1.60 5.10 6.90
CA SER A 18 -0.54 6.07 6.64
C SER A 18 -1.03 7.14 5.65
N PRO A 19 -0.45 8.36 5.69
CA PRO A 19 -0.77 9.40 4.69
C PRO A 19 -0.66 8.90 3.26
N PHE A 20 0.34 8.07 2.97
CA PHE A 20 0.53 7.48 1.64
C PHE A 20 -0.58 6.49 1.27
N GLN A 21 -1.05 5.66 2.20
CA GLN A 21 -2.18 4.75 1.94
C GLN A 21 -3.49 5.50 1.70
N THR A 22 -3.73 6.60 2.42
CA THR A 22 -4.89 7.44 2.17
C THR A 22 -4.86 8.02 0.75
N LEU A 23 -3.73 8.63 0.36
CA LEU A 23 -3.57 9.19 -0.99
C LEU A 23 -3.60 8.12 -2.09
N TRP A 24 -3.12 6.90 -1.80
CA TRP A 24 -3.21 5.78 -2.72
C TRP A 24 -4.67 5.43 -3.03
N ASN A 25 -5.50 5.28 -2.00
CA ASN A 25 -6.91 4.96 -2.18
C ASN A 25 -7.65 6.07 -2.94
N GLU A 26 -7.38 7.34 -2.62
CA GLU A 26 -7.97 8.48 -3.32
C GLU A 26 -7.56 8.53 -4.81
N ALA A 27 -6.29 8.24 -5.10
CA ALA A 27 -5.79 8.17 -6.48
C ALA A 27 -6.42 7.00 -7.27
N GLU A 28 -6.63 5.85 -6.63
CA GLU A 28 -7.31 4.70 -7.22
C GLU A 28 -8.78 5.03 -7.55
N GLU A 29 -9.50 5.66 -6.61
CA GLU A 29 -10.88 6.10 -6.82
C GLU A 29 -10.99 7.12 -7.96
N LEU A 30 -10.04 8.06 -8.04
CA LEU A 30 -9.96 9.04 -9.13
C LEU A 30 -9.77 8.36 -10.49
N LEU A 31 -8.76 7.50 -10.61
CA LEU A 31 -8.46 6.80 -11.86
C LEU A 31 -9.59 5.87 -12.28
N ALA A 32 -10.25 5.20 -11.33
CA ALA A 32 -11.42 4.37 -11.62
C ALA A 32 -12.60 5.17 -12.15
N ALA A 33 -12.78 6.42 -11.70
CA ALA A 33 -13.81 7.30 -12.19
C ALA A 33 -13.48 7.91 -13.57
N GLU A 34 -12.21 8.28 -13.80
CA GLU A 34 -11.77 8.95 -15.03
C GLU A 34 -11.48 7.98 -16.17
N HIS A 35 -10.98 6.78 -15.85
CA HIS A 35 -10.53 5.76 -16.81
C HIS A 35 -11.21 4.41 -16.56
N PRO A 36 -12.53 4.30 -16.81
CA PRO A 36 -13.26 3.04 -16.66
C PRO A 36 -12.78 1.92 -17.61
N GLU A 37 -12.05 2.27 -18.67
CA GLU A 37 -11.37 1.35 -19.58
C GLU A 37 -10.15 0.65 -18.96
N GLY A 38 -9.64 1.18 -17.84
CA GLY A 38 -8.49 0.68 -17.11
C GLY A 38 -7.35 1.69 -17.01
N TYR A 39 -6.47 1.45 -16.04
CA TYR A 39 -5.30 2.27 -15.71
C TYR A 39 -4.20 1.37 -15.16
N GLU A 40 -2.96 1.84 -15.22
CA GLU A 40 -1.82 1.09 -14.69
C GLU A 40 -1.64 1.37 -13.20
N VAL A 41 -1.26 0.35 -12.44
CA VAL A 41 -1.09 0.48 -10.98
C VAL A 41 0.01 1.48 -10.62
N GLU A 42 1.04 1.63 -11.46
CA GLU A 42 2.07 2.65 -11.24
C GLU A 42 1.53 4.09 -11.31
N GLU A 43 0.41 4.33 -11.99
CA GLU A 43 -0.23 5.65 -12.05
C GLU A 43 -0.81 6.05 -10.70
N ILE A 44 -1.44 5.10 -9.99
CA ILE A 44 -1.91 5.31 -8.61
C ILE A 44 -0.74 5.74 -7.72
N GLY A 45 0.36 4.99 -7.79
CA GLY A 45 1.54 5.25 -6.97
C GLY A 45 2.20 6.59 -7.26
N ARG A 46 2.24 7.01 -8.54
CA ARG A 46 2.77 8.32 -8.93
C ARG A 46 1.91 9.46 -8.40
N ILE A 47 0.59 9.39 -8.61
CA ILE A 47 -0.34 10.42 -8.13
C ILE A 47 -0.26 10.52 -6.61
N ALA A 48 -0.32 9.39 -5.90
CA ALA A 48 -0.24 9.37 -4.44
C ALA A 48 1.08 9.94 -3.91
N PHE A 49 2.20 9.64 -4.57
CA PHE A 49 3.52 10.13 -4.15
C PHE A 49 3.72 11.61 -4.46
N ASP A 50 3.21 12.10 -5.59
CA ASP A 50 3.30 13.50 -6.00
C ASP A 50 2.47 14.41 -5.07
N CYS A 51 1.31 13.92 -4.62
CA CYS A 51 0.44 14.61 -3.66
C CYS A 51 0.96 14.58 -2.21
N LEU A 52 1.96 13.76 -1.91
CA LEU A 52 2.47 13.59 -0.56
C LEU A 52 3.38 14.77 -0.14
N PRO A 53 3.20 15.31 1.08
CA PRO A 53 4.13 16.26 1.67
C PRO A 53 5.58 15.77 1.66
N GLU A 54 6.54 16.68 1.45
CA GLU A 54 7.96 16.31 1.29
C GLU A 54 8.54 15.58 2.51
N ASP A 55 8.07 15.90 3.70
CA ASP A 55 8.47 15.30 4.98
C ASP A 55 7.96 13.87 5.17
N GLU A 56 6.86 13.50 4.51
CA GLU A 56 6.28 12.15 4.53
C GLU A 56 6.86 11.24 3.44
N ARG A 57 7.50 11.81 2.41
CA ARG A 57 8.08 11.05 1.27
C ARG A 57 9.09 9.98 1.67
N PRO A 58 10.00 10.20 2.65
CA PRO A 58 10.90 9.14 3.10
C PRO A 58 10.14 7.91 3.63
N ALA A 59 9.12 8.13 4.45
CA ALA A 59 8.32 7.04 5.02
C ALA A 59 7.51 6.28 3.95
N ALA A 60 6.95 7.01 2.99
CA ALA A 60 6.27 6.41 1.84
C ALA A 60 7.23 5.58 0.97
N MET A 61 8.45 6.09 0.74
CA MET A 61 9.49 5.38 -0.01
C MET A 61 9.90 4.07 0.68
N ASP A 62 10.09 4.11 2.01
CA ASP A 62 10.39 2.92 2.80
C ASP A 62 9.26 1.88 2.70
N ALA A 63 7.99 2.31 2.75
CA ALA A 63 6.83 1.44 2.60
C ALA A 63 6.79 0.79 1.20
N LEU A 64 7.06 1.55 0.14
CA LEU A 64 7.13 1.04 -1.24
C LEU A 64 8.26 0.01 -1.39
N PHE A 65 9.46 0.30 -0.87
CA PHE A 65 10.57 -0.64 -0.90
C PHE A 65 10.27 -1.93 -0.14
N TYR A 66 9.68 -1.82 1.05
CA TYR A 66 9.31 -2.97 1.86
C TYR A 66 8.26 -3.84 1.16
N CYS A 67 7.24 -3.20 0.55
CA CYS A 67 6.21 -3.90 -0.22
C CYS A 67 6.82 -4.66 -1.41
N TRP A 68 7.67 -3.99 -2.20
CA TRP A 68 8.39 -4.60 -3.31
C TRP A 68 9.25 -5.78 -2.87
N TRP A 69 10.03 -5.61 -1.81
CA TRP A 69 10.88 -6.67 -1.27
C TRP A 69 10.06 -7.88 -0.84
N THR A 70 8.95 -7.66 -0.14
CA THR A 70 8.05 -8.71 0.33
C THR A 70 7.45 -9.48 -0.84
N ALA A 71 6.99 -8.77 -1.88
CA ALA A 71 6.48 -9.40 -3.10
C ALA A 71 7.55 -10.24 -3.81
N LEU A 72 8.79 -9.73 -3.87
CA LEU A 72 9.93 -10.45 -4.45
C LEU A 72 10.28 -11.72 -3.65
N GLN A 73 10.27 -11.67 -2.32
CA GLN A 73 10.50 -12.86 -1.50
C GLN A 73 9.39 -13.89 -1.68
N SER A 74 8.13 -13.44 -1.65
CA SER A 74 6.98 -14.33 -1.86
C SER A 74 7.04 -15.03 -3.22
N ASP A 75 7.43 -14.32 -4.30
CA ASP A 75 7.59 -14.95 -5.61
C ASP A 75 8.73 -15.99 -5.63
N ARG A 76 9.85 -15.71 -4.96
CA ARG A 76 10.96 -16.68 -4.83
C ARG A 76 10.55 -17.92 -4.05
N GLU A 77 9.86 -17.76 -2.93
CA GLU A 77 9.35 -18.87 -2.12
C GLU A 77 8.36 -19.72 -2.93
N ARG A 78 7.47 -19.07 -3.67
CA ARG A 78 6.51 -19.74 -4.54
C ARG A 78 7.20 -20.55 -5.63
N ARG A 79 8.22 -20.02 -6.29
CA ARG A 79 9.01 -20.76 -7.30
C ARG A 79 9.74 -21.96 -6.69
N ALA A 80 10.40 -21.77 -5.55
CA ALA A 80 11.08 -22.85 -4.84
C ALA A 80 10.10 -23.98 -4.43
N ALA A 81 8.87 -23.63 -4.02
CA ALA A 81 7.83 -24.60 -3.72
C ALA A 81 7.41 -25.42 -4.95
N TYR A 82 7.27 -24.78 -6.12
CA TYR A 82 6.97 -25.50 -7.37
C TYR A 82 8.11 -26.45 -7.79
N GLU A 83 9.36 -25.99 -7.74
CA GLU A 83 10.53 -26.82 -8.07
C GLU A 83 10.67 -28.03 -7.14
N ALA A 84 10.40 -27.86 -5.85
CA ALA A 84 10.42 -28.95 -4.88
C ALA A 84 9.31 -30.00 -5.13
N MET A 85 8.16 -29.58 -5.66
CA MET A 85 7.06 -30.48 -6.05
C MET A 85 7.35 -31.22 -7.36
N GLU A 86 7.98 -30.57 -8.34
CA GLU A 86 8.35 -31.20 -9.62
C GLU A 86 9.52 -32.18 -9.48
N GLY A 87 10.49 -31.91 -8.61
CA GLY A 87 11.63 -32.81 -8.35
C GLY A 87 11.28 -34.10 -7.58
N GLN A 88 10.06 -34.23 -7.08
CA GLN A 88 9.56 -35.43 -6.38
C GLN A 88 8.72 -36.36 -7.29
N ARG A 89 8.60 -36.06 -8.57
CA ARG A 89 7.77 -36.78 -9.54
C ARG A 89 8.61 -37.61 -10.51
#